data_AF-A0A7W8FV06-F1
#
_entry.id   AF-A0A7W8FV06-F1
#
_cell.length_a   1.000
_cell.length_b   1.000
_cell.length_c   1.000
_cell.angle_alpha   90.00
_cell.angle_beta   90.00
_cell.angle_gamma   90.00
#
_symmetry.space_group_name_H-M   'P 1'
#
loop_
_entity.id
_entity.type
_entity.pdbx_description
1 polymer ?
#
loop_
_entity_poly.entity_id
_entity_poly.type
_entity_poly.pdbx_seq_one_letter_code
_entity_poly.pdbx_strand_id
1 'polypeptide(L)' 'MHRTPEEIYQNLLDAGYTKATAERFMTYVNSGDLESQLRDLAMKRTKILEKLHQENRHLECLDYLSYELEKQERRTL' A
#
# COMPACT_ATOMS: atom_id res chain seq x y z
N MET A 1 4.87 21.39 13.94
CA MET A 1 5.18 21.47 12.49
C MET A 1 3.88 21.70 11.75
N HIS A 2 3.70 22.87 11.13
CA HIS A 2 2.65 23.07 10.12
C HIS A 2 3.21 22.51 8.81
N ARG A 3 2.55 21.52 8.21
CA ARG A 3 2.92 21.07 6.86
C ARG A 3 2.27 21.98 5.83
N THR A 4 2.96 22.28 4.74
CA THR A 4 2.35 23.03 3.63
C THR A 4 1.40 22.12 2.83
N PRO A 5 0.43 22.68 2.09
CA PRO A 5 -0.42 21.90 1.18
C PRO A 5 0.37 21.04 0.19
N GLU A 6 1.51 21.55 -0.29
CA GLU A 6 2.41 20.84 -1.22
C GLU A 6 3.06 19.64 -0.54
N GLU A 7 3.51 19.79 0.71
CA GLU A 7 4.07 18.66 1.49
C GLU A 7 3.00 17.59 1.74
N ILE A 8 1.75 17.98 2.00
CA ILE A 8 0.64 17.03 2.16
C ILE A 8 0.40 16.30 0.85
N TYR A 9 0.32 17.02 -0.28
CA TYR A 9 0.10 16.43 -1.60
C TYR A 9 1.22 15.44 -1.98
N GLN A 10 2.49 15.80 -1.76
CA GLN A 10 3.62 14.92 -2.03
C GLN A 10 3.57 13.66 -1.15
N ASN A 11 3.25 13.79 0.15
CA ASN A 11 3.09 12.64 1.03
C ASN A 11 2.02 11.66 0.53
N LEU A 12 0.93 12.15 -0.08
CA LEU A 12 -0.10 11.29 -0.66
C LEU A 12 0.46 10.51 -1.86
N LEU A 13 1.20 11.18 -2.75
CA LEU A 13 1.82 10.52 -3.90
C LEU A 13 2.82 9.46 -3.46
N ASP A 14 3.66 9.75 -2.46
CA ASP A 14 4.63 8.81 -1.89
C ASP A 14 3.92 7.61 -1.22
N ALA A 15 2.75 7.83 -0.62
CA ALA A 15 1.86 6.77 -0.11
C ALA A 15 1.12 6.01 -1.22
N GLY A 16 1.40 6.30 -2.49
CA GLY A 16 0.86 5.62 -3.66
C GLY A 16 -0.54 6.08 -4.04
N TYR A 17 -0.97 7.29 -3.68
CA TYR A 17 -2.15 7.90 -4.29
C TYR A 17 -1.86 8.23 -5.76
N THR A 18 -2.88 8.09 -6.61
CA THR A 18 -2.82 8.70 -7.95
C THR A 18 -3.06 10.21 -7.82
N LYS A 19 -2.61 10.99 -8.80
CA LYS A 19 -2.87 12.44 -8.87
C LYS A 19 -4.34 12.77 -8.63
N ALA A 20 -5.24 12.07 -9.33
CA ALA A 20 -6.69 12.25 -9.17
C ALA A 20 -7.19 11.99 -7.73
N THR A 21 -6.69 10.94 -7.06
CA THR A 21 -7.09 10.66 -5.68
C THR A 21 -6.47 11.63 -4.67
N ALA A 22 -5.25 12.12 -4.94
CA ALA A 22 -4.59 13.13 -4.12
C ALA A 22 -5.28 14.49 -4.26
N GLU A 23 -5.66 14.90 -5.48
CA GLU A 23 -6.45 16.11 -5.73
C GLU A 23 -7.79 16.07 -5.00
N ARG A 24 -8.49 14.92 -5.03
CA ARG A 24 -9.72 14.72 -4.24
C ARG A 24 -9.45 14.88 -2.74
N PHE A 25 -8.38 14.29 -2.23
CA PHE A 25 -8.02 14.43 -0.81
C PHE A 25 -7.77 15.90 -0.43
N MET A 26 -7.12 16.66 -1.31
CA MET A 26 -6.85 18.08 -1.06
C MET A 26 -8.11 18.94 -0.99
N THR A 27 -9.25 18.50 -1.54
CA THR A 27 -10.52 19.22 -1.31
C THR A 27 -10.97 19.13 0.14
N TYR A 28 -10.74 18.00 0.81
CA TYR A 28 -11.00 17.84 2.25
C TYR A 28 -10.03 18.66 3.10
N VAL A 29 -8.78 18.79 2.66
CA VAL A 29 -7.78 19.66 3.31
C VAL A 29 -8.23 21.11 3.24
N ASN A 30 -8.64 21.56 2.06
CA ASN A 30 -9.07 22.94 1.83
C ASN A 30 -10.38 23.29 2.56
N SER A 31 -11.28 22.33 2.74
CA SER A 31 -12.53 22.53 3.49
C SER A 31 -12.38 22.37 5.00
N GLY A 32 -11.22 21.91 5.49
CA GLY A 32 -11.01 21.57 6.90
C GLY A 32 -11.74 20.33 7.37
N ASP A 33 -12.23 19.48 6.44
CA ASP A 33 -12.95 18.25 6.75
C ASP A 33 -11.98 17.15 7.20
N LEU A 34 -11.66 17.18 8.50
CA LEU A 34 -10.74 16.23 9.12
C LEU A 34 -11.30 14.80 9.13
N GLU A 35 -12.61 14.62 9.22
CA GLU A 35 -13.23 13.29 9.26
C GLU A 35 -13.02 12.57 7.92
N SER A 36 -13.30 13.25 6.81
CA SER A 36 -13.07 12.71 5.46
C SER A 36 -11.58 12.43 5.21
N GLN A 37 -10.68 13.29 5.68
CA GLN A 37 -9.23 13.06 5.60
C GLN A 37 -8.82 11.77 6.32
N LEU A 38 -9.22 11.60 7.60
CA LEU A 38 -8.87 10.41 8.38
C LEU A 38 -9.46 9.13 7.79
N ARG A 39 -10.71 9.20 7.31
CA ARG A 39 -11.40 8.06 6.70
C ARG A 39 -10.72 7.62 5.40
N ASP A 40 -10.35 8.55 4.53
CA ASP A 40 -9.70 8.25 3.25
C ASP A 40 -8.28 7.66 3.48
N LEU A 41 -7.51 8.20 4.44
CA LEU A 41 -6.23 7.61 4.87
C LEU A 41 -6.37 6.19 5.42
N ALA A 42 -7.37 5.95 6.29
CA ALA A 42 -7.62 4.62 6.84
C ALA A 42 -7.98 3.61 5.74
N MET A 43 -8.85 4.01 4.80
CA MET A 43 -9.19 3.19 3.64
C MET A 43 -7.94 2.87 2.79
N LYS A 44 -7.08 3.86 2.52
CA LYS A 44 -5.84 3.64 1.78
C LYS A 44 -4.94 2.63 2.48
N ARG A 45 -4.76 2.76 3.79
CA ARG A 45 -3.97 1.82 4.61
C ARG A 45 -4.50 0.40 4.48
N THR A 46 -5.81 0.20 4.57
CA THR A 46 -6.43 -1.12 4.41
C THR A 46 -6.11 -1.72 3.04
N LYS A 47 -6.27 -0.96 1.95
CA LYS A 47 -5.95 -1.44 0.60
C LYS A 47 -4.48 -1.82 0.42
N ILE A 48 -3.57 -1.07 1.04
CA ILE A 48 -2.14 -1.40 1.03
C ILE A 48 -1.90 -2.74 1.75
N LEU A 49 -2.50 -2.92 2.94
CA LEU A 49 -2.37 -4.17 3.69
C LEU A 49 -2.97 -5.36 2.93
N GLU A 50 -4.14 -5.21 2.33
CA GLU A 50 -4.76 -6.26 1.52
C GLU A 50 -3.86 -6.70 0.37
N LYS A 51 -3.28 -5.74 -0.36
CA LYS A 51 -2.31 -6.03 -1.42
C LYS A 51 -1.07 -6.73 -0.86
N LEU A 52 -0.50 -6.24 0.23
CA LEU A 52 0.67 -6.86 0.87
C LEU A 52 0.38 -8.31 1.28
N HIS A 53 -0.78 -8.57 1.91
CA HIS A 53 -1.18 -9.92 2.27
C HIS A 53 -1.37 -10.82 1.06
N GLN A 54 -1.87 -10.29 -0.06
CA GLN A 54 -1.97 -11.05 -1.31
C GLN A 54 -0.59 -11.39 -1.88
N GLU A 55 0.33 -10.42 -1.97
CA GLU A 55 1.68 -10.69 -2.47
C GLU A 55 2.46 -11.65 -1.56
N ASN A 56 2.29 -11.54 -0.23
CA ASN A 56 2.88 -12.51 0.70
C ASN A 56 2.39 -13.94 0.44
N ARG A 57 1.09 -14.14 0.17
CA ARG A 57 0.58 -15.46 -0.21
C ARG A 57 1.18 -15.97 -1.51
N HIS A 58 1.40 -15.10 -2.49
CA HIS A 58 2.06 -15.49 -3.74
C HIS A 58 3.50 -15.96 -3.47
N LEU A 59 4.25 -15.24 -2.63
CA LEU A 59 5.60 -15.62 -2.24
C LEU A 59 5.61 -16.96 -1.51
N GLU A 60 4.72 -17.17 -0.53
CA GLU A 60 4.60 -18.45 0.19
C GLU A 60 4.39 -19.64 -0.76
N CYS A 61 3.54 -19.48 -1.79
CA CYS A 61 3.33 -20.52 -2.79
C CYS A 61 4.59 -20.79 -3.63
N LEU A 62 5.30 -19.75 -4.03
CA LEU A 62 6.54 -19.87 -4.81
C LEU A 62 7.68 -20.49 -3.99
N ASP A 63 7.82 -20.09 -2.73
CA ASP A 63 8.82 -20.61 -1.80
C ASP A 63 8.58 -22.10 -1.54
N TYR A 64 7.31 -22.49 -1.33
CA TYR A 64 6.95 -23.90 -1.15
C TYR A 64 7.30 -24.74 -2.39
N LEU A 65 6.95 -24.27 -3.59
CA LEU A 65 7.28 -24.99 -4.82
C LEU A 65 8.80 -25.11 -5.01
N SER A 66 9.54 -24.04 -4.74
CA SER A 66 11.01 -24.04 -4.83
C SER A 66 11.62 -25.05 -3.87
N TYR A 67 11.16 -25.09 -2.62
CA TYR A 67 11.59 -26.07 -1.63
C TYR A 67 11.37 -27.53 -2.08
N GLU A 68 10.21 -27.85 -2.63
CA GLU A 68 9.91 -29.21 -3.11
C GLU A 68 10.81 -29.61 -4.29
N LEU A 69 11.09 -28.68 -5.22
CA LEU A 69 12.00 -28.94 -6.35
C LEU A 69 13.44 -29.18 -5.86
N GLU A 70 13.97 -28.34 -4.98
CA GLU A 70 15.32 -28.53 -4.41
C GLU A 70 15.42 -29.84 -3.62
N LYS A 71 14.34 -30.24 -2.93
CA LYS A 71 14.29 -31.49 -2.18
C LYS A 71 14.31 -32.70 -3.10
N GLN A 72 13.69 -32.62 -4.28
CA GLN A 72 13.75 -33.67 -5.29
C GLN A 72 15.18 -33.83 -5.82
N GLU A 73 15.85 -32.74 -6.15
CA GLU A 73 17.25 -32.75 -6.60
C GLU A 73 18.18 -33.41 -5.56
N ARG A 74 18.04 -33.07 -4.29
CA ARG A 74 18.81 -33.66 -3.18
C ARG A 74 18.56 -35.15 -2.95
N ARG A 75 17.43 -35.70 -3.43
CA ARG A 75 17.11 -37.15 -3.31
C ARG A 75 17.61 -37.97 -4.49
N THR A 76 17.94 -37.32 -5.61
CA THR A 76 18.48 -37.96 -6.81
C THR A 76 20.01 -38.02 -6.83
N LEU A 77 20.67 -37.45 -5.82
CA LEU A 77 22.11 -37.59 -5.52
C LEU A 77 22.31 -38.66 -4.43
#